data_AF-A0AAD6A9G9-F1
#
_entry.id   AF-A0AAD6A9G9-F1
#
_cell.length_a   1.000
_cell.length_b   1.000
_cell.length_c   1.000
_cell.angle_alpha   90.00
_cell.angle_beta   90.00
_cell.angle_gamma   90.00
#
_symmetry.space_group_name_H-M   'P 1'
#
loop_
_entity.id
_entity.type
_entity.pdbx_description
1 polymer ?
#
loop_
_entity_poly.entity_id
_entity_poly.type
_entity_poly.pdbx_seq_one_letter_code
_entity_poly.pdbx_strand_id
1 'polypeptide(L)'
;MAASVSMVTSSSYYSTSAPKAELLIMMKDMREEEEEEGEEEELDSEEELDIDLAFKKQQLMQSLSRKLSVLQEAQQSLQEDVQDNNALGGAVEAQVQLLCKPNEIEKFRMFVGDLDKVVSLLLSLSGRLARVENAIDSLEEEAPPQERHDNDPKHTAWATKEWLRKKHFKVLEWPSQPPDLNPIENLWRELKVRVAQRQPQNITALEEICMEEWAKIPATRLLTDKRNVLIRQHEDAKELKENLDRRERLVFDILSLHLHQDLLTDYQHFVKMKSALLIEQRKLEDKIKLGEEQLRGLKESLENRTSF
;
A
#
# COMPACT_ATOMS: atom_id res chain seq x y z
N MET A 1 24.85 -89.46 -51.34
CA MET A 1 24.63 -89.49 -49.87
C MET A 1 24.01 -88.16 -49.47
N ALA A 2 22.97 -88.24 -48.65
CA ALA A 2 22.31 -87.20 -47.85
C ALA A 2 23.29 -86.23 -47.16
N ALA A 3 22.95 -85.04 -46.66
CA ALA A 3 21.75 -84.21 -46.63
C ALA A 3 22.19 -82.80 -46.17
N SER A 4 21.36 -81.82 -46.51
CA SER A 4 21.19 -80.50 -45.89
C SER A 4 21.68 -80.33 -44.44
N VAL A 5 22.46 -79.27 -44.19
CA VAL A 5 22.61 -78.70 -42.84
C VAL A 5 21.95 -77.33 -42.82
N SER A 6 20.85 -77.29 -42.07
CA SER A 6 19.98 -76.16 -41.80
C SER A 6 20.69 -75.02 -41.07
N MET A 7 20.23 -73.80 -41.35
CA MET A 7 20.34 -72.67 -40.42
C MET A 7 19.65 -73.03 -39.10
N VAL A 8 20.40 -72.99 -38.00
CA VAL A 8 19.85 -72.62 -36.69
C VAL A 8 20.89 -71.72 -36.03
N THR A 9 20.66 -70.41 -36.12
CA THR A 9 21.29 -69.43 -35.25
C THR A 9 20.74 -69.68 -33.84
N SER A 10 21.42 -70.48 -33.03
CA SER A 10 21.08 -70.64 -31.62
C SER A 10 21.45 -69.36 -30.87
N SER A 11 20.49 -68.45 -30.78
CA SER A 11 20.55 -67.30 -29.88
C SER A 11 20.40 -67.80 -28.44
N SER A 12 21.52 -68.18 -27.83
CA SER A 12 21.57 -68.66 -26.44
C SER A 12 22.42 -67.75 -25.55
N TYR A 13 22.57 -66.46 -25.90
CA TYR A 13 23.46 -65.53 -25.19
C TYR A 13 22.78 -64.63 -24.15
N TYR A 14 21.46 -64.77 -23.96
CA TYR A 14 20.73 -64.00 -22.94
C TYR A 14 19.80 -64.92 -22.14
N SER A 15 20.37 -65.67 -21.21
CA SER A 15 19.63 -66.10 -20.03
C SER A 15 20.35 -65.53 -18.83
N THR A 16 19.92 -64.34 -18.39
CA THR A 16 20.21 -63.91 -17.02
C THR A 16 19.74 -65.06 -16.14
N SER A 17 20.66 -65.72 -15.42
CA SER A 17 20.28 -66.80 -14.52
C SER A 17 19.30 -66.26 -13.48
N ALA A 18 18.32 -67.06 -13.05
CA ALA A 18 17.35 -66.64 -12.04
C ALA A 18 17.99 -65.92 -10.83
N PRO A 19 19.13 -66.39 -10.28
CA PRO A 19 19.80 -65.69 -9.18
C PRO A 19 20.33 -64.29 -9.54
N LYS A 20 20.76 -64.08 -10.79
CA LYS A 20 21.28 -62.77 -11.25
C LYS A 20 20.15 -61.79 -11.55
N ALA A 21 19.01 -62.27 -12.03
CA ALA A 21 17.81 -61.45 -12.22
C ALA A 21 17.23 -61.03 -10.85
N GLU A 22 17.17 -61.97 -9.89
CA GLU A 22 16.77 -61.68 -8.51
C GLU A 22 17.68 -60.65 -7.84
N LEU A 23 19.01 -60.75 -8.02
CA LEU A 23 19.96 -59.78 -7.47
C LEU A 23 19.78 -58.37 -8.07
N LEU A 24 19.50 -58.27 -9.37
CA LEU A 24 19.25 -56.98 -10.05
C LEU A 24 17.90 -56.36 -9.65
N ILE A 25 16.88 -57.18 -9.41
CA ILE A 25 15.60 -56.73 -8.87
C ILE A 25 15.82 -56.21 -7.45
N MET A 26 16.49 -56.98 -6.59
CA MET A 26 16.80 -56.57 -5.22
C MET A 26 17.67 -55.29 -5.16
N MET A 27 18.62 -55.10 -6.07
CA MET A 27 19.40 -53.85 -6.16
C MET A 27 18.58 -52.66 -6.68
N LYS A 28 17.55 -52.90 -7.49
CA LYS A 28 16.60 -51.86 -7.93
C LYS A 28 15.67 -51.49 -6.79
N ASP A 29 15.11 -52.49 -6.11
CA ASP A 29 14.20 -52.32 -4.98
C ASP A 29 14.89 -51.58 -3.83
N MET A 30 16.13 -51.94 -3.47
CA MET A 30 16.92 -51.21 -2.46
C MET A 30 17.15 -49.74 -2.84
N ARG A 31 17.31 -49.45 -4.13
CA ARG A 31 17.53 -48.08 -4.60
C ARG A 31 16.23 -47.27 -4.64
N GLU A 32 15.12 -47.93 -4.94
CA GLU A 32 13.78 -47.33 -4.89
C GLU A 32 13.37 -47.07 -3.42
N GLU A 33 13.70 -47.97 -2.49
CA GLU A 33 13.55 -47.75 -1.04
C GLU A 33 14.41 -46.57 -0.53
N GLU A 34 15.67 -46.44 -0.97
CA GLU A 34 16.53 -45.29 -0.62
C GLU A 34 16.02 -43.95 -1.21
N GLU A 35 15.43 -43.97 -2.41
CA GLU A 35 14.84 -42.78 -3.05
C GLU A 35 13.49 -42.41 -2.37
N GLU A 36 12.65 -43.39 -2.02
CA GLU A 36 11.40 -43.17 -1.27
C GLU A 36 11.65 -42.67 0.17
N GLU A 37 12.61 -43.25 0.90
CA GLU A 37 13.01 -42.76 2.24
C GLU A 37 13.55 -41.32 2.18
N GLY A 38 14.32 -40.98 1.13
CA GLY A 38 14.80 -39.61 0.92
C GLY A 38 13.67 -38.61 0.62
N GLU A 39 12.67 -39.01 -0.16
CA GLU A 39 11.48 -38.19 -0.43
C GLU A 39 10.58 -38.04 0.82
N GLU A 40 10.44 -39.09 1.63
CA GLU A 40 9.70 -39.03 2.91
C GLU A 40 10.40 -38.14 3.95
N GLU A 41 11.73 -38.21 4.07
CA GLU A 41 12.50 -37.31 4.94
C GLU A 41 12.44 -35.85 4.48
N GLU A 42 12.48 -35.59 3.17
CA GLU A 42 12.29 -34.23 2.64
C GLU A 42 10.87 -33.71 2.92
N LEU A 43 9.83 -34.52 2.71
CA LEU A 43 8.43 -34.17 3.03
C LEU A 43 8.22 -33.87 4.52
N ASP A 44 8.74 -34.71 5.43
CA ASP A 44 8.63 -34.49 6.88
C ASP A 44 9.33 -33.18 7.30
N SER A 45 10.48 -32.88 6.68
CA SER A 45 11.20 -31.63 6.91
C SER A 45 10.45 -30.39 6.39
N GLU A 46 9.77 -30.49 5.24
CA GLU A 46 8.93 -29.42 4.69
C GLU A 46 7.68 -29.19 5.56
N GLU A 47 7.05 -30.25 6.04
CA GLU A 47 5.91 -30.17 6.97
C GLU A 47 6.29 -29.52 8.30
N GLU A 48 7.46 -29.87 8.88
CA GLU A 48 7.96 -29.25 10.11
C GLU A 48 8.21 -27.74 9.94
N LEU A 49 8.82 -27.33 8.82
CA LEU A 49 9.04 -25.93 8.47
C LEU A 49 7.72 -25.16 8.32
N ASP A 50 6.70 -25.78 7.75
CA ASP A 50 5.40 -25.16 7.54
C ASP A 50 4.58 -25.00 8.83
N ILE A 51 4.73 -25.95 9.77
CA ILE A 51 4.18 -25.87 11.12
C ILE A 51 4.83 -24.72 11.90
N ASP A 52 6.17 -24.61 11.88
CA ASP A 52 6.90 -23.50 12.54
C ASP A 52 6.51 -22.13 11.94
N LEU A 53 6.39 -22.04 10.62
CA LEU A 53 5.97 -20.81 9.95
C LEU A 53 4.52 -20.43 10.31
N ALA A 54 3.60 -21.39 10.38
CA ALA A 54 2.22 -21.16 10.81
C ALA A 54 2.17 -20.68 12.27
N PHE A 55 2.96 -21.31 13.16
CA PHE A 55 3.07 -20.92 14.55
C PHE A 55 3.61 -19.50 14.73
N LYS A 56 4.67 -19.13 14.00
CA LYS A 56 5.22 -17.76 13.99
C LYS A 56 4.22 -16.73 13.47
N LYS A 57 3.44 -17.05 12.43
CA LYS A 57 2.35 -16.17 11.94
C LYS A 57 1.28 -15.98 13.00
N GLN A 58 0.88 -17.04 13.71
CA GLN A 58 -0.10 -16.95 14.78
C GLN A 58 0.39 -16.10 15.96
N GLN A 59 1.66 -16.25 16.36
CA GLN A 59 2.28 -15.39 17.38
C GLN A 59 2.30 -13.91 16.96
N LEU A 60 2.67 -13.63 15.71
CA LEU A 60 2.66 -12.27 15.17
C LEU A 60 1.26 -11.66 15.18
N MET A 61 0.24 -12.44 14.79
CA MET A 61 -1.16 -12.01 14.85
C MET A 61 -1.62 -11.69 16.27
N GLN A 62 -1.24 -12.51 17.26
CA GLN A 62 -1.55 -12.24 18.67
C GLN A 62 -0.89 -10.93 19.15
N SER A 63 0.39 -10.74 18.80
CA SER A 63 1.15 -9.52 19.13
C SER A 63 0.52 -8.27 18.50
N LEU A 64 0.18 -8.34 17.20
CA LEU A 64 -0.50 -7.25 16.48
C LEU A 64 -1.88 -6.96 17.07
N SER A 65 -2.65 -7.99 17.41
CA SER A 65 -3.98 -7.83 18.01
C SER A 65 -3.88 -7.13 19.37
N ARG A 66 -2.88 -7.51 20.20
CA ARG A 66 -2.63 -6.84 21.47
C ARG A 66 -2.24 -5.37 21.27
N LYS A 67 -1.36 -5.08 20.31
CA LYS A 67 -0.95 -3.71 19.97
C LYS A 67 -2.15 -2.88 19.48
N LEU A 68 -3.03 -3.46 18.67
CA LEU A 68 -4.26 -2.80 18.21
C LEU A 68 -5.19 -2.46 19.38
N SER A 69 -5.37 -3.37 20.34
CA SER A 69 -6.15 -3.10 21.56
C SER A 69 -5.62 -1.87 22.30
N VAL A 70 -4.31 -1.78 22.51
CA VAL A 70 -3.68 -0.63 23.17
C VAL A 70 -3.89 0.67 22.38
N LEU A 71 -3.82 0.61 21.04
CA LEU A 71 -4.06 1.79 20.20
C LEU A 71 -5.54 2.22 20.23
N GLN A 72 -6.47 1.27 20.31
CA GLN A 72 -7.91 1.55 20.45
C GLN A 72 -8.23 2.18 21.81
N GLU A 73 -7.61 1.69 22.89
CA GLU A 73 -7.72 2.31 24.22
C GLU A 73 -7.18 3.75 24.22
N ALA A 74 -6.01 3.97 23.59
CA ALA A 74 -5.47 5.31 23.40
C ALA A 74 -6.39 6.21 22.55
N GLN A 75 -7.09 5.65 21.56
CA GLN A 75 -8.04 6.39 20.73
C GLN A 75 -9.25 6.83 21.53
N GLN A 76 -9.75 5.98 22.43
CA GLN A 76 -10.83 6.33 23.34
C GLN A 76 -10.43 7.45 24.29
N SER A 77 -9.27 7.35 24.94
CA SER A 77 -8.75 8.42 25.82
C SER A 77 -8.58 9.74 25.07
N LEU A 78 -8.04 9.70 23.85
CA LEU A 78 -7.88 10.90 23.03
C LEU A 78 -9.23 11.50 22.60
N GLN A 79 -10.24 10.66 22.38
CA GLN A 79 -11.59 11.12 22.05
C GLN A 79 -12.23 11.87 23.24
N GLU A 80 -11.94 11.47 24.48
CA GLU A 80 -12.36 12.22 25.68
C GLU A 80 -11.67 13.59 25.71
N ASP A 81 -10.35 13.66 25.49
CA ASP A 81 -9.62 14.94 25.42
C ASP A 81 -10.17 15.89 24.33
N VAL A 82 -10.56 15.34 23.18
CA VAL A 82 -11.21 16.10 22.10
C VAL A 82 -12.58 16.64 22.52
N GLN A 83 -13.36 15.84 23.25
CA GLN A 83 -14.67 16.28 23.76
C GLN A 83 -14.52 17.40 24.78
N ASP A 84 -13.59 17.27 25.73
CA ASP A 84 -13.30 18.29 26.73
C ASP A 84 -12.82 19.58 26.08
N ASN A 85 -11.94 19.49 25.08
CA ASN A 85 -11.47 20.66 24.35
C ASN A 85 -12.57 21.32 23.50
N ASN A 86 -13.49 20.53 22.93
CA ASN A 86 -14.66 21.07 22.23
C ASN A 86 -15.62 21.78 23.19
N ALA A 87 -15.81 21.26 24.40
CA ALA A 87 -16.59 21.91 25.44
C ALA A 87 -15.97 23.25 25.87
N LEU A 88 -14.64 23.28 26.07
CA LEU A 88 -13.88 24.51 26.34
C LEU A 88 -14.04 25.51 25.19
N GLY A 89 -13.92 25.06 23.94
CA GLY A 89 -14.13 25.88 22.75
C GLY A 89 -15.52 26.50 22.68
N GLY A 90 -16.56 25.72 23.02
CA GLY A 90 -17.94 26.22 23.10
C GLY A 90 -18.14 27.27 24.21
N ALA A 91 -17.50 27.07 25.37
CA ALA A 91 -17.54 28.05 26.46
C ALA A 91 -16.83 29.36 26.08
N VAL A 92 -15.65 29.26 25.45
CA VAL A 92 -14.91 30.42 24.92
C VAL A 92 -15.76 31.14 23.86
N GLU A 93 -16.34 30.41 22.91
CA GLU A 93 -17.19 30.99 21.86
C GLU A 93 -18.39 31.73 22.47
N ALA A 94 -19.03 31.20 23.50
CA ALA A 94 -20.13 31.86 24.18
C ALA A 94 -19.71 33.20 24.82
N GLN A 95 -18.52 33.27 25.43
CA GLN A 95 -17.98 34.52 25.97
C GLN A 95 -17.61 35.51 24.87
N VAL A 96 -17.02 35.04 23.77
CA VAL A 96 -16.72 35.87 22.59
C VAL A 96 -18.00 36.46 22.01
N GLN A 97 -19.08 35.67 21.91
CA GLN A 97 -20.38 36.13 21.43
C GLN A 97 -21.03 37.19 22.33
N LEU A 98 -20.79 37.13 23.64
CA LEU A 98 -21.33 38.09 24.60
C LEU A 98 -20.58 39.43 24.61
N LEU A 99 -19.25 39.39 24.43
CA LEU A 99 -18.37 40.53 24.67
C LEU A 99 -17.87 41.23 23.40
N CYS A 100 -17.87 40.56 22.25
CA CYS A 100 -17.30 41.08 21.01
C CYS A 100 -18.38 41.54 20.02
N LYS A 101 -17.98 42.37 19.04
CA LYS A 101 -18.87 42.82 17.96
C LYS A 101 -19.09 41.72 16.91
N PRO A 102 -20.20 41.74 16.15
CA PRO A 102 -20.50 40.72 15.14
C PRO A 102 -19.37 40.45 14.13
N ASN A 103 -18.69 41.50 13.68
CA ASN A 103 -17.57 41.41 12.73
C ASN A 103 -16.28 40.84 13.34
N GLU A 104 -16.14 40.82 14.67
CA GLU A 104 -15.01 40.23 15.40
C GLU A 104 -15.30 38.74 15.67
N ILE A 105 -16.54 38.42 16.07
CA ILE A 105 -17.04 37.05 16.21
C ILE A 105 -16.86 36.29 14.91
N GLU A 106 -17.19 36.91 13.77
CA GLU A 106 -17.02 36.26 12.46
C GLU A 106 -15.54 35.97 12.15
N LYS A 107 -14.61 36.86 12.50
CA LYS A 107 -13.16 36.61 12.34
C LYS A 107 -12.69 35.45 13.19
N PHE A 108 -13.12 35.39 14.46
CA PHE A 108 -12.84 34.28 15.36
C PHE A 108 -13.36 32.95 14.78
N ARG A 109 -14.63 32.91 14.36
CA ARG A 109 -15.25 31.69 13.82
C ARG A 109 -14.58 31.22 12.53
N MET A 110 -14.24 32.15 11.63
CA MET A 110 -13.47 31.83 10.42
C MET A 110 -12.10 31.25 10.77
N PHE A 111 -11.38 31.85 11.72
CA PHE A 111 -10.08 31.34 12.17
C PHE A 111 -10.19 29.92 12.75
N VAL A 112 -11.09 29.70 13.73
CA VAL A 112 -11.26 28.41 14.40
C VAL A 112 -11.71 27.31 13.45
N GLY A 113 -12.56 27.64 12.46
CA GLY A 113 -13.00 26.71 11.43
C GLY A 113 -11.95 26.40 10.36
N ASP A 114 -11.07 27.36 10.06
CA ASP A 114 -9.97 27.14 9.12
C ASP A 114 -8.81 26.36 9.73
N LEU A 115 -8.65 26.39 11.05
CA LEU A 115 -7.67 25.56 11.76
C LEU A 115 -7.83 24.08 11.43
N ASP A 116 -9.05 23.55 11.53
CA ASP A 116 -9.34 22.14 11.24
C ASP A 116 -9.03 21.78 9.79
N LYS A 117 -9.44 22.65 8.86
CA LYS A 117 -9.29 22.43 7.41
C LYS A 117 -7.82 22.46 6.99
N VAL A 118 -7.07 23.45 7.45
CA VAL A 118 -5.65 23.63 7.07
C VAL A 118 -4.80 22.51 7.65
N VAL A 119 -4.99 22.16 8.93
CA VAL A 119 -4.23 21.07 9.56
C VAL A 119 -4.57 19.72 8.89
N SER A 120 -5.85 19.45 8.62
CA SER A 120 -6.27 18.23 7.91
C SER A 120 -5.69 18.14 6.49
N LEU A 121 -5.66 19.25 5.75
CA LEU A 121 -5.07 19.32 4.42
C LEU A 121 -3.57 19.04 4.46
N LEU A 122 -2.84 19.66 5.39
CA LEU A 122 -1.40 19.46 5.58
C LEU A 122 -1.06 18.01 5.92
N LEU A 123 -1.80 17.38 6.84
CA LEU A 123 -1.60 15.98 7.21
C LEU A 123 -1.89 15.05 6.02
N SER A 124 -2.97 15.30 5.29
CA SER A 124 -3.33 14.53 4.08
C SER A 124 -2.28 14.63 2.97
N LEU A 125 -1.75 15.82 2.72
CA LEU A 125 -0.69 16.04 1.73
C LEU A 125 0.62 15.40 2.17
N SER A 126 1.04 15.59 3.42
CA SER A 126 2.25 14.98 3.98
C SER A 126 2.17 13.44 3.92
N GLY A 127 1.03 12.86 4.28
CA GLY A 127 0.81 11.42 4.22
C GLY A 127 0.77 10.87 2.80
N ARG A 128 0.17 11.61 1.84
CA ARG A 128 0.21 11.24 0.42
C ARG A 128 1.63 11.30 -0.16
N LEU A 129 2.38 12.34 0.18
CA LEU A 129 3.75 12.54 -0.28
C LEU A 129 4.66 11.42 0.24
N ALA A 130 4.62 11.12 1.54
CA ALA A 130 5.40 10.03 2.14
C ALA A 130 5.11 8.66 1.50
N ARG A 131 3.84 8.37 1.18
CA ARG A 131 3.49 7.13 0.47
C ARG A 131 4.06 7.07 -0.94
N VAL A 132 4.08 8.19 -1.65
CA VAL A 132 4.65 8.26 -3.01
C VAL A 132 6.17 8.14 -2.95
N GLU A 133 6.82 8.79 -1.99
CA GLU A 133 8.27 8.68 -1.77
C GLU A 133 8.68 7.25 -1.44
N ASN A 134 8.04 6.60 -0.46
CA ASN A 134 8.28 5.19 -0.16
C ASN A 134 8.03 4.26 -1.37
N ALA A 135 7.04 4.59 -2.20
CA ALA A 135 6.74 3.83 -3.42
C ALA A 135 7.76 4.05 -4.54
N ILE A 136 8.47 5.18 -4.55
CA ILE A 136 9.59 5.43 -5.48
C ILE A 136 10.83 4.69 -4.97
N ASP A 137 11.14 4.80 -3.68
CA ASP A 137 12.32 4.17 -3.08
C ASP A 137 12.26 2.64 -3.23
N SER A 138 11.08 2.04 -3.02
CA SER A 138 10.86 0.60 -3.24
C SER A 138 10.90 0.15 -4.71
N LEU A 139 10.95 1.07 -5.67
CA LEU A 139 11.15 0.76 -7.09
C LEU A 139 12.59 0.96 -7.54
N GLU A 140 13.42 1.68 -6.77
CA GLU A 140 14.85 1.84 -7.06
C GLU A 140 15.66 0.60 -6.63
N GLU A 141 15.16 -0.22 -5.68
CA GLU A 141 15.59 -1.61 -5.48
C GLU A 141 14.94 -2.51 -6.54
N GLU A 142 15.75 -3.19 -7.36
CA GLU A 142 15.32 -4.01 -8.50
C GLU A 142 14.23 -5.05 -8.16
N ALA A 143 12.97 -4.66 -8.30
CA ALA A 143 11.85 -5.58 -8.32
C ALA A 143 11.52 -5.94 -9.79
N PRO A 144 11.29 -7.22 -10.11
CA PRO A 144 10.90 -7.64 -11.46
C PRO A 144 9.58 -6.95 -11.87
N PRO A 145 9.29 -6.83 -13.19
CA PRO A 145 8.17 -6.03 -13.69
C PRO A 145 6.81 -6.62 -13.26
N GLN A 146 6.33 -6.24 -12.07
CA GLN A 146 4.96 -6.52 -11.67
C GLN A 146 4.06 -5.45 -12.29
N GLU A 147 3.34 -5.88 -13.32
CA GLU A 147 2.42 -5.12 -14.17
C GLU A 147 1.36 -4.37 -13.35
N ARG A 148 1.34 -3.03 -13.45
CA ARG A 148 0.48 -2.12 -12.68
C ARG A 148 -0.69 -1.62 -13.54
N HIS A 149 -1.92 -1.82 -13.06
CA HIS A 149 -3.17 -1.39 -13.71
C HIS A 149 -3.71 -0.10 -13.07
N ASP A 150 -4.23 0.82 -13.89
CA ASP A 150 -4.53 2.22 -13.52
C ASP A 150 -5.99 2.52 -13.12
N ASN A 151 -6.88 1.53 -13.20
CA ASN A 151 -8.30 1.64 -12.83
C ASN A 151 -9.03 2.84 -13.47
N ASP A 152 -8.66 3.23 -14.70
CA ASP A 152 -9.44 4.21 -15.46
C ASP A 152 -10.86 3.66 -15.71
N PRO A 153 -11.93 4.46 -15.51
CA PRO A 153 -13.31 4.08 -15.81
C PRO A 153 -13.53 3.56 -17.23
N LYS A 154 -12.65 3.90 -18.19
CA LYS A 154 -12.70 3.36 -19.55
C LYS A 154 -12.19 1.92 -19.67
N HIS A 155 -11.45 1.41 -18.69
CA HIS A 155 -10.92 0.04 -18.60
C HIS A 155 -11.74 -0.87 -17.67
N THR A 156 -12.96 -0.46 -17.29
CA THR A 156 -13.88 -1.22 -16.42
C THR A 156 -14.71 -2.26 -17.17
N ALA A 157 -14.29 -2.66 -18.38
CA ALA A 157 -14.97 -3.68 -19.17
C ALA A 157 -14.91 -5.04 -18.46
N TRP A 158 -16.01 -5.80 -18.51
CA TRP A 158 -16.13 -7.12 -17.89
C TRP A 158 -15.00 -8.07 -18.34
N ALA A 159 -14.63 -8.04 -19.62
CA ALA A 159 -13.56 -8.86 -20.18
C ALA A 159 -12.18 -8.56 -19.53
N THR A 160 -11.89 -7.29 -19.23
CA THR A 160 -10.64 -6.87 -18.57
C THR A 160 -10.63 -7.32 -17.11
N LYS A 161 -11.76 -7.22 -16.40
CA LYS A 161 -11.92 -7.73 -15.02
C LYS A 161 -11.76 -9.25 -14.95
N GLU A 162 -12.36 -9.98 -15.89
CA GLU A 162 -12.28 -11.44 -15.99
C GLU A 162 -10.84 -11.90 -16.28
N TRP A 163 -10.12 -11.20 -17.17
CA TRP A 163 -8.71 -11.47 -17.47
C TRP A 163 -7.79 -11.19 -16.27
N LEU A 164 -7.99 -10.06 -15.58
CA LEU A 164 -7.22 -9.70 -14.38
C LEU A 164 -7.44 -10.70 -13.23
N ARG A 165 -8.68 -11.18 -13.03
CA ARG A 165 -9.02 -12.23 -12.06
C ARG A 165 -8.29 -13.54 -12.38
N LYS A 166 -8.23 -13.90 -13.66
CA LYS A 166 -7.58 -15.12 -14.15
C LYS A 166 -6.06 -15.09 -14.02
N LYS A 167 -5.45 -13.92 -13.93
CA LYS A 167 -4.01 -13.70 -13.75
C LYS A 167 -3.58 -13.48 -12.28
N HIS A 168 -4.48 -13.64 -11.31
CA HIS A 168 -4.23 -13.46 -9.88
C HIS A 168 -3.72 -12.06 -9.47
N PHE A 169 -4.13 -11.01 -10.19
CA PHE A 169 -3.77 -9.63 -9.81
C PHE A 169 -4.60 -9.15 -8.60
N LYS A 170 -3.93 -8.73 -7.51
CA LYS A 170 -4.59 -8.03 -6.40
C LYS A 170 -4.78 -6.57 -6.77
N VAL A 171 -5.95 -6.24 -7.32
CA VAL A 171 -6.31 -4.87 -7.71
C VAL A 171 -6.53 -4.02 -6.46
N LEU A 172 -5.67 -3.03 -6.23
CA LEU A 172 -5.83 -2.02 -5.18
C LEU A 172 -6.92 -1.02 -5.59
N GLU A 173 -7.95 -0.86 -4.75
CA GLU A 173 -8.96 0.20 -4.92
C GLU A 173 -8.33 1.57 -4.62
N TRP A 174 -8.21 2.39 -5.66
CA TRP A 174 -7.86 3.81 -5.54
C TRP A 174 -9.12 4.67 -5.71
N PRO A 175 -9.34 5.70 -4.87
CA PRO A 175 -10.46 6.62 -5.08
C PRO A 175 -10.23 7.43 -6.36
N SER A 176 -11.26 7.50 -7.20
CA SER A 176 -11.25 8.25 -8.46
C SER A 176 -10.91 9.72 -8.21
N GLN A 177 -9.85 10.22 -8.84
CA GLN A 177 -9.45 11.64 -8.81
C GLN A 177 -9.81 12.35 -10.13
N PRO A 178 -9.94 13.71 -10.10
CA PRO A 178 -10.49 14.51 -11.19
C PRO A 178 -9.70 14.46 -12.52
N PRO A 179 -10.34 14.84 -13.65
CA PRO A 179 -9.96 14.47 -15.02
C PRO A 179 -8.70 15.12 -15.59
N ASP A 180 -8.04 15.99 -14.83
CA ASP A 180 -6.88 16.80 -15.22
C ASP A 180 -5.53 16.22 -14.76
N LEU A 181 -5.54 15.12 -14.01
CA LEU A 181 -4.35 14.42 -13.51
C LEU A 181 -4.32 12.94 -13.90
N ASN A 182 -4.88 12.58 -15.06
CA ASN A 182 -4.85 11.18 -15.51
C ASN A 182 -3.39 10.75 -15.76
N PRO A 183 -2.83 9.87 -14.92
CA PRO A 183 -1.42 9.49 -15.00
C PRO A 183 -1.09 8.82 -16.34
N ILE A 184 -2.09 8.14 -16.92
CA ILE A 184 -2.02 7.45 -18.21
C ILE A 184 -1.92 8.44 -19.37
N GLU A 185 -2.66 9.54 -19.31
CA GLU A 185 -2.63 10.57 -20.36
C GLU A 185 -1.26 11.27 -20.43
N ASN A 186 -0.59 11.42 -19.29
CA ASN A 186 0.77 11.95 -19.25
C ASN A 186 1.78 10.98 -19.87
N LEU A 187 1.66 9.68 -19.58
CA LEU A 187 2.47 8.62 -20.20
C LEU A 187 2.23 8.55 -21.72
N TRP A 188 0.96 8.60 -22.15
CA TRP A 188 0.60 8.61 -23.57
C TRP A 188 1.08 9.86 -24.29
N ARG A 189 0.97 11.04 -23.67
CA ARG A 189 1.47 12.29 -24.25
C ARG A 189 2.97 12.20 -24.48
N GLU A 190 3.71 11.72 -23.49
CA GLU A 190 5.16 11.57 -23.58
C GLU A 190 5.56 10.54 -24.65
N LEU A 191 4.90 9.38 -24.68
CA LEU A 191 5.14 8.37 -25.70
C LEU A 191 4.86 8.94 -27.11
N LYS A 192 3.74 9.66 -27.28
CA LYS A 192 3.41 10.33 -28.55
C LYS A 192 4.48 11.34 -28.95
N VAL A 193 5.01 12.13 -28.01
CA VAL A 193 6.10 13.08 -28.29
C VAL A 193 7.38 12.36 -28.73
N ARG A 194 7.81 11.32 -28.02
CA ARG A 194 9.02 10.54 -28.37
C ARG A 194 8.88 9.81 -29.70
N VAL A 195 7.74 9.17 -29.95
CA VAL A 195 7.43 8.49 -31.21
C VAL A 195 7.38 9.49 -32.38
N ALA A 196 6.77 10.66 -32.17
CA ALA A 196 6.70 11.71 -33.20
C ALA A 196 8.09 12.25 -33.58
N GLN A 197 9.04 12.32 -32.63
CA GLN A 197 10.42 12.73 -32.92
C GLN A 197 11.15 11.75 -33.84
N ARG A 198 10.78 10.46 -33.84
CA ARG A 198 11.43 9.43 -34.68
C ARG A 198 10.80 9.26 -36.07
N GLN A 199 9.71 9.99 -36.35
CA GLN A 199 9.04 10.03 -37.66
C GLN A 199 8.88 8.65 -38.34
N PRO A 200 8.12 7.71 -37.72
CA PRO A 200 7.91 6.39 -38.29
C PRO A 200 7.25 6.48 -39.69
N GLN A 201 7.79 5.75 -40.65
CA GLN A 201 7.38 5.80 -42.06
C GLN A 201 6.35 4.72 -42.45
N ASN A 202 6.13 3.72 -41.58
CA ASN A 202 5.18 2.63 -41.80
C ASN A 202 4.71 2.04 -40.46
N ILE A 203 3.67 1.20 -40.49
CA ILE A 203 3.04 0.64 -39.28
C ILE A 203 4.02 -0.24 -38.47
N THR A 204 4.86 -1.02 -39.15
CA THR A 204 5.84 -1.91 -38.50
C THR A 204 6.92 -1.09 -37.76
N ALA A 205 7.43 -0.05 -38.40
CA ALA A 205 8.38 0.88 -37.78
C ALA A 205 7.73 1.66 -36.63
N LEU A 206 6.44 2.02 -36.74
CA LEU A 206 5.69 2.64 -35.65
C LEU A 206 5.60 1.70 -34.45
N GLU A 207 5.27 0.42 -34.66
CA GLU A 207 5.19 -0.59 -33.60
C GLU A 207 6.54 -0.80 -32.88
N GLU A 208 7.63 -0.99 -33.62
CA GLU A 208 8.98 -1.11 -33.03
C GLU A 208 9.38 0.14 -32.26
N ILE A 209 9.20 1.33 -32.83
CA ILE A 209 9.53 2.60 -32.18
C ILE A 209 8.68 2.80 -30.91
N CYS A 210 7.40 2.45 -30.95
CA CYS A 210 6.55 2.52 -29.76
C CYS A 210 7.07 1.61 -28.64
N MET A 211 7.49 0.38 -28.94
CA MET A 211 8.05 -0.53 -27.94
C MET A 211 9.40 -0.05 -27.40
N GLU A 212 10.31 0.42 -28.28
CA GLU A 212 11.61 0.97 -27.88
C GLU A 212 11.47 2.21 -26.99
N GLU A 213 10.61 3.16 -27.38
CA GLU A 213 10.40 4.38 -26.61
C GLU A 213 9.63 4.13 -25.32
N TRP A 214 8.73 3.13 -25.30
CA TRP A 214 8.07 2.68 -24.08
C TRP A 214 9.06 2.06 -23.08
N ALA A 215 9.96 1.20 -23.55
CA ALA A 215 10.98 0.56 -22.70
C ALA A 215 11.96 1.58 -22.06
N LYS A 216 12.13 2.76 -22.68
CA LYS A 216 12.95 3.85 -22.14
C LYS A 216 12.25 4.68 -21.06
N ILE A 217 10.93 4.55 -20.89
CA ILE A 217 10.19 5.29 -19.87
C ILE A 217 10.34 4.56 -18.53
N PRO A 218 10.98 5.19 -17.51
CA PRO A 218 11.13 4.54 -16.20
C PRO A 218 9.78 4.26 -15.55
N ALA A 219 9.63 3.10 -14.91
CA ALA A 219 8.43 2.74 -14.15
C ALA A 219 8.11 3.74 -13.01
N THR A 220 9.14 4.40 -12.48
CA THR A 220 9.02 5.46 -11.45
C THR A 220 8.48 6.77 -11.99
N ARG A 221 8.50 7.00 -13.31
CA ARG A 221 8.18 8.31 -13.93
C ARG A 221 6.85 8.88 -13.44
N LEU A 222 5.83 8.04 -13.40
CA LEU A 222 4.49 8.39 -12.96
C LEU A 222 4.45 8.88 -11.50
N LEU A 223 5.16 8.16 -10.64
CA LEU A 223 5.26 8.49 -9.23
C LEU A 223 6.10 9.75 -9.03
N THR A 224 7.14 9.96 -9.82
CA THR A 224 7.92 11.21 -9.82
C THR A 224 7.07 12.42 -10.19
N ASP A 225 6.25 12.32 -11.24
CA ASP A 225 5.35 13.41 -11.64
C ASP A 225 4.30 13.68 -10.55
N LYS A 226 3.73 12.62 -9.95
CA LYS A 226 2.81 12.72 -8.81
C LYS A 226 3.47 13.34 -7.57
N ARG A 227 4.72 12.97 -7.26
CA ARG A 227 5.52 13.53 -6.17
C ARG A 227 5.69 15.03 -6.35
N ASN A 228 6.07 15.47 -7.55
CA ASN A 228 6.30 16.88 -7.85
C ASN A 228 5.01 17.72 -7.70
N VAL A 229 3.85 17.18 -8.09
CA VAL A 229 2.55 17.84 -7.86
C VAL A 229 2.24 17.92 -6.36
N LEU A 230 2.46 16.84 -5.61
CA LEU A 230 2.22 16.82 -4.17
C LEU A 230 3.14 17.78 -3.40
N ILE A 231 4.39 17.93 -3.82
CA ILE A 231 5.32 18.92 -3.25
C ILE A 231 4.78 20.33 -3.42
N ARG A 232 4.34 20.71 -4.64
CA ARG A 232 3.75 22.04 -4.89
C ARG A 232 2.50 22.26 -4.06
N GLN A 233 1.59 21.28 -4.01
CA GLN A 233 0.39 21.37 -3.16
C GLN A 233 0.75 21.50 -1.67
N HIS A 234 1.83 20.85 -1.22
CA HIS A 234 2.32 20.96 0.15
C HIS A 234 2.87 22.35 0.46
N GLU A 235 3.59 22.95 -0.49
CA GLU A 235 4.05 24.34 -0.40
C GLU A 235 2.87 25.33 -0.33
N ASP A 236 1.86 25.17 -1.19
CA ASP A 236 0.64 25.98 -1.13
C ASP A 236 -0.07 25.85 0.23
N ALA A 237 -0.14 24.63 0.77
CA ALA A 237 -0.73 24.38 2.08
C ALA A 237 0.10 24.96 3.25
N LYS A 238 1.43 25.05 3.11
CA LYS A 238 2.28 25.75 4.09
C LYS A 238 2.01 27.24 4.08
N GLU A 239 1.80 27.85 2.92
CA GLU A 239 1.41 29.26 2.84
C GLU A 239 0.06 29.51 3.53
N LEU A 240 -0.92 28.61 3.35
CA LEU A 240 -2.19 28.66 4.08
C LEU A 240 -1.99 28.61 5.61
N LYS A 241 -1.03 27.80 6.08
CA LYS A 241 -0.68 27.73 7.51
C LYS A 241 -0.04 29.00 8.03
N GLU A 242 0.86 29.63 7.27
CA GLU A 242 1.41 30.94 7.66
C GLU A 242 0.34 32.03 7.73
N ASN A 243 -0.58 32.03 6.75
CA ASN A 243 -1.72 32.95 6.74
C ASN A 243 -2.66 32.69 7.93
N LEU A 244 -2.86 31.43 8.31
CA LEU A 244 -3.59 31.06 9.52
C LEU A 244 -2.89 31.56 10.79
N ASP A 245 -1.58 31.44 10.90
CA ASP A 245 -0.81 31.90 12.06
C ASP A 245 -0.82 33.44 12.19
N ARG A 246 -0.84 34.16 11.07
CA ARG A 246 -1.07 35.61 11.07
C ARG A 246 -2.48 35.94 11.58
N ARG A 247 -3.50 35.19 11.15
CA ARG A 247 -4.88 35.38 11.61
C ARG A 247 -5.08 35.01 13.08
N GLU A 248 -4.40 33.99 13.58
CA GLU A 248 -4.39 33.63 15.00
C GLU A 248 -3.97 34.83 15.86
N ARG A 249 -2.86 35.47 15.50
CA ARG A 249 -2.37 36.67 16.22
C ARG A 249 -3.37 37.81 16.16
N LEU A 250 -3.95 38.08 14.98
CA LEU A 250 -4.96 39.13 14.83
C LEU A 250 -6.21 38.86 15.68
N VAL A 251 -6.69 37.62 15.71
CA VAL A 251 -7.84 37.23 16.56
C VAL A 251 -7.47 37.36 18.03
N PHE A 252 -6.28 36.91 18.43
CA PHE A 252 -5.78 37.07 19.80
C PHE A 252 -5.74 38.54 20.22
N ASP A 253 -5.18 39.42 19.37
CA ASP A 253 -5.11 40.85 19.65
C ASP A 253 -6.50 41.45 19.85
N ILE A 254 -7.47 41.12 18.98
CA ILE A 254 -8.87 41.56 19.12
C ILE A 254 -9.50 41.06 20.41
N LEU A 255 -9.33 39.77 20.74
CA LEU A 255 -9.92 39.17 21.93
C LEU A 255 -9.30 39.75 23.22
N SER A 256 -8.00 40.07 23.21
CA SER A 256 -7.30 40.66 24.35
C SER A 256 -7.85 42.03 24.78
N LEU A 257 -8.54 42.73 23.87
CA LEU A 257 -9.20 44.01 24.16
C LEU A 257 -10.54 43.85 24.89
N HIS A 258 -11.13 42.66 24.87
CA HIS A 258 -12.49 42.41 25.35
C HIS A 258 -12.55 41.38 26.49
N LEU A 259 -11.66 40.38 26.49
CA LEU A 259 -11.68 39.26 27.43
C LEU A 259 -10.75 39.50 28.63
N HIS A 260 -11.14 38.94 29.78
CA HIS A 260 -10.27 38.87 30.96
C HIS A 260 -9.14 37.84 30.78
N GLN A 261 -8.07 37.97 31.57
CA GLN A 261 -6.86 37.15 31.45
C GLN A 261 -7.13 35.64 31.55
N ASP A 262 -8.04 35.21 32.42
CA ASP A 262 -8.37 33.78 32.59
C ASP A 262 -9.02 33.21 31.32
N LEU A 263 -10.01 33.92 30.76
CA LEU A 263 -10.68 33.54 29.51
C LEU A 263 -9.73 33.57 28.31
N LEU A 264 -8.77 34.51 28.30
CA LEU A 264 -7.76 34.58 27.26
C LEU A 264 -6.79 33.38 27.33
N THR A 265 -6.47 32.93 28.55
CA THR A 265 -5.67 31.72 28.78
C THR A 265 -6.42 30.48 28.31
N ASP A 266 -7.71 30.38 28.61
CA ASP A 266 -8.58 29.30 28.13
C ASP A 266 -8.67 29.28 26.60
N TYR A 267 -8.80 30.45 25.95
CA TYR A 267 -8.77 30.56 24.49
C TYR A 267 -7.44 30.06 23.90
N GLN A 268 -6.30 30.48 24.44
CA GLN A 268 -4.99 30.03 23.96
C GLN A 268 -4.81 28.52 24.14
N HIS A 269 -5.24 27.99 25.30
CA HIS A 269 -5.21 26.56 25.56
C HIS A 269 -6.08 25.80 24.54
N PHE A 270 -7.32 26.26 24.32
CA PHE A 270 -8.25 25.68 23.36
C PHE A 270 -7.65 25.61 21.94
N VAL A 271 -7.12 26.72 21.42
CA VAL A 271 -6.56 26.76 20.05
C VAL A 271 -5.36 25.83 19.91
N LYS A 272 -4.43 25.88 20.88
CA LYS A 272 -3.24 25.03 20.89
C LYS A 272 -3.63 23.56 20.92
N MET A 273 -4.50 23.19 21.86
CA MET A 273 -4.91 21.80 22.07
C MET A 273 -5.74 21.28 20.90
N LYS A 274 -6.61 22.11 20.30
CA LYS A 274 -7.39 21.76 19.11
C LYS A 274 -6.50 21.27 17.96
N SER A 275 -5.43 22.00 17.66
CA SER A 275 -4.49 21.59 16.61
C SER A 275 -3.69 20.33 16.96
N ALA A 276 -3.25 20.21 18.22
CA ALA A 276 -2.46 19.08 18.69
C ALA A 276 -3.26 17.78 18.70
N LEU A 277 -4.49 17.81 19.24
CA LEU A 277 -5.38 16.66 19.30
C LEU A 277 -5.78 16.17 17.90
N LEU A 278 -6.05 17.08 16.95
CA LEU A 278 -6.36 16.71 15.57
C LEU A 278 -5.20 15.95 14.91
N ILE A 279 -3.95 16.40 15.14
CA ILE A 279 -2.75 15.74 14.61
C ILE A 279 -2.59 14.34 15.23
N GLU A 280 -2.72 14.21 16.54
CA GLU A 280 -2.57 12.93 17.23
C GLU A 280 -3.70 11.96 16.86
N GLN A 281 -4.94 12.46 16.71
CA GLN A 281 -6.09 11.65 16.29
C GLN A 281 -5.83 11.05 14.91
N ARG A 282 -5.39 11.87 13.95
CA ARG A 282 -5.08 11.41 12.60
C ARG A 282 -3.95 10.39 12.57
N LYS A 283 -2.86 10.62 13.32
CA LYS A 283 -1.74 9.68 13.41
C LYS A 283 -2.17 8.34 13.99
N LEU A 284 -3.04 8.37 15.00
CA LEU A 284 -3.51 7.17 15.67
C LEU A 284 -4.45 6.37 14.76
N GLU A 285 -5.39 7.04 14.08
CA GLU A 285 -6.24 6.44 13.05
C GLU A 285 -5.43 5.73 11.96
N ASP A 286 -4.41 6.41 11.41
CA ASP A 286 -3.57 5.83 10.36
C ASP A 286 -2.79 4.59 10.87
N LYS A 287 -2.32 4.60 12.13
CA LYS A 287 -1.67 3.44 12.76
C LYS A 287 -2.62 2.26 13.00
N ILE A 288 -3.83 2.54 13.48
CA ILE A 288 -4.85 1.51 13.71
C ILE A 288 -5.22 0.86 12.38
N LYS A 289 -5.53 1.69 11.36
CA LYS A 289 -5.89 1.20 10.03
C LYS A 289 -4.79 0.33 9.41
N LEU A 290 -3.52 0.76 9.51
CA LEU A 290 -2.39 -0.04 9.04
C LEU A 290 -2.29 -1.38 9.78
N GLY A 291 -2.44 -1.37 11.11
CA GLY A 291 -2.42 -2.61 11.90
C GLY A 291 -3.56 -3.56 11.54
N GLU A 292 -4.77 -3.04 11.30
CA GLU A 292 -5.93 -3.84 10.86
C GLU A 292 -5.72 -4.46 9.47
N GLU A 293 -5.15 -3.71 8.53
CA GLU A 293 -4.79 -4.19 7.19
C GLU A 293 -3.72 -5.29 7.26
N GLN A 294 -2.68 -5.11 8.08
CA GLN A 294 -1.64 -6.12 8.31
C GLN A 294 -2.22 -7.40 8.93
N LEU A 295 -3.07 -7.27 9.94
CA LEU A 295 -3.71 -8.40 10.59
C LEU A 295 -4.63 -9.17 9.63
N ARG A 296 -5.38 -8.45 8.78
CA ARG A 296 -6.22 -9.06 7.73
C ARG A 296 -5.39 -9.83 6.71
N GLY A 297 -4.28 -9.25 6.24
CA GLY A 297 -3.37 -9.92 5.31
C GLY A 297 -2.76 -11.21 5.89
N LEU A 298 -2.41 -11.21 7.18
CA LEU A 298 -1.92 -12.41 7.86
C LEU A 298 -2.99 -13.50 7.98
N LYS A 299 -4.24 -13.12 8.29
CA LYS A 299 -5.38 -14.06 8.31
C LYS A 299 -5.63 -14.69 6.94
N GLU A 300 -5.72 -13.87 5.89
CA GLU A 300 -5.89 -14.34 4.51
C GLU A 300 -4.76 -15.31 4.11
N SER A 301 -3.51 -15.04 4.52
CA SER A 301 -2.38 -15.93 4.22
C SER A 301 -2.45 -17.29 4.92
N LEU A 302 -3.08 -17.38 6.10
CA LEU A 302 -3.27 -18.64 6.82
C LEU A 302 -4.45 -19.43 6.25
N GLU A 303 -5.56 -18.76 5.95
CA GLU A 303 -6.77 -19.38 5.37
C GLU A 303 -6.51 -19.97 3.96
N ASN A 304 -5.71 -19.27 3.14
CA ASN A 304 -5.31 -19.75 1.82
C ASN A 304 -4.36 -20.96 1.88
N ARG A 305 -3.68 -21.20 3.01
CA ARG A 305 -2.83 -22.39 3.20
C ARG A 305 -3.63 -23.62 3.62
N THR A 306 -4.72 -23.45 4.35
CA THR A 306 -5.61 -24.55 4.79
C THR A 306 -6.58 -25.04 3.70
N SER A 307 -6.54 -24.45 2.51
CA SER A 307 -7.50 -24.68 1.41
C SER A 307 -6.93 -25.54 0.27
N PHE A 308 -5.73 -26.12 0.45
CA PHE A 308 -5.11 -27.08 -0.46
C PHE A 308 -4.91 -28.41 0.26
#